data_AF-A0AA90U293-F1
#
_entry.id   AF-A0AA90U293-F1
#
_cell.length_a   1.000
_cell.length_b   1.000
_cell.length_c   1.000
_cell.angle_alpha   90.00
_cell.angle_beta   90.00
_cell.angle_gamma   90.00
#
_symmetry.space_group_name_H-M   'P 1'
#
loop_
_entity.id
_entity.type
_entity.pdbx_description
1 polymer ?
#
loop_
_entity_poly.entity_id
_entity_poly.type
_entity_poly.pdbx_seq_one_letter_code
_entity_poly.pdbx_strand_id
1 'polypeptide(L)' 'MTKSGITTIQLDKSVVDALKKFKRYRRETYSEIILNLIENAGEASEFKTFVQKAQEERMKELWGEGDYSGWESA' A
#
# COMPACT_ATOMS: atom_id res chain seq x y z
N MET A 1 -13.46 13.12 -20.32
CA MET A 1 -13.07 14.52 -20.05
C MET A 1 -12.44 14.56 -18.67
N THR A 2 -11.12 14.64 -18.59
CA THR A 2 -10.40 14.79 -17.31
C THR A 2 -10.71 16.19 -16.76
N LYS A 3 -11.51 16.27 -15.69
CA LYS A 3 -11.79 17.54 -15.00
C LYS A 3 -10.50 18.04 -14.33
N SER A 4 -9.75 18.89 -15.02
CA SER A 4 -8.66 19.65 -14.43
C SER A 4 -9.25 20.91 -13.77
N GLY A 5 -9.77 20.76 -12.55
CA GLY A 5 -10.34 21.86 -11.77
C GLY A 5 -9.76 21.91 -10.36
N ILE A 6 -9.47 23.11 -9.86
CA ILE A 6 -9.08 23.32 -8.47
C ILE A 6 -10.35 23.30 -7.62
N THR A 7 -10.34 22.49 -6.57
CA THR A 7 -11.42 22.41 -5.58
C THR A 7 -10.86 22.72 -4.20
N THR A 8 -11.71 23.19 -3.29
CA THR A 8 -11.32 23.46 -1.90
C THR A 8 -11.83 22.33 -1.02
N ILE A 9 -10.95 21.77 -0.20
CA ILE A 9 -11.29 20.80 0.85
C ILE A 9 -10.90 21.37 2.20
N GLN A 10 -11.64 21.00 3.24
CA GLN A 10 -11.27 21.33 4.62
C GLN A 10 -10.48 20.16 5.19
N LEU A 11 -9.33 20.47 5.80
CA LEU A 11 -8.48 19.51 6.49
C LEU A 11 -8.27 19.99 7.92
N ASP A 12 -8.19 19.04 8.84
CA ASP A 12 -7.79 19.36 10.21
C ASP A 12 -6.36 19.92 10.24
N LYS A 13 -6.09 20.83 11.18
CA LYS A 13 -4.76 21.44 11.33
C LYS A 13 -3.67 20.39 11.55
N SER A 14 -3.96 19.35 12.32
CA SER A 14 -3.02 18.25 12.56
C SER A 14 -2.61 17.53 11.27
N VAL A 15 -3.56 17.35 10.34
CA VAL A 15 -3.30 16.74 9.02
C VAL A 15 -2.43 17.66 8.18
N VAL A 16 -2.70 18.97 8.16
CA VAL A 16 -1.88 19.94 7.42
C VAL A 16 -0.45 19.96 7.97
N ASP A 17 -0.27 19.89 9.29
CA ASP A 17 1.05 19.86 9.90
C ASP A 17 1.79 18.54 9.63
N ALA A 18 1.09 17.42 9.55
CA ALA A 18 1.69 16.15 9.10
C ALA A 18 2.14 16.24 7.63
N LEU A 19 1.31 16.80 6.74
CA LEU A 19 1.65 16.99 5.33
C LEU A 19 2.87 17.91 5.14
N LYS A 20 3.04 18.95 5.97
CA LYS A 20 4.24 19.81 5.94
C LYS A 20 5.52 19.03 6.21
N LYS A 21 5.49 18.05 7.11
CA LYS A 21 6.65 17.21 7.46
C LYS A 21 7.01 16.23 6.35
N PHE A 22 6.03 15.84 5.54
CA PHE A 22 6.21 14.93 4.41
C PHE A 22 6.81 15.59 3.16
N LYS A 23 7.01 16.92 3.18
CA LYS A 23 7.59 17.64 2.05
C LYS A 23 9.01 17.16 1.75
N ARG A 24 9.22 16.65 0.54
CA ARG A 24 10.52 16.23 0.01
C ARG A 24 11.35 17.43 -0.46
N TYR A 25 10.71 18.50 -0.91
CA TYR A 25 11.37 19.72 -1.36
C TYR A 25 10.53 20.98 -1.05
N ARG A 26 11.20 22.14 -1.01
CA ARG A 26 10.64 23.41 -0.52
C ARG A 26 9.35 23.85 -1.24
N ARG A 27 9.21 23.53 -2.54
CA ARG A 27 8.12 23.98 -3.41
C ARG A 27 7.03 22.93 -3.65
N GLU A 28 7.10 21.79 -2.99
CA GLU A 28 6.11 20.72 -3.14
C GLU A 28 4.73 21.19 -2.64
N THR A 29 3.71 20.94 -3.46
CA THR A 29 2.32 21.28 -3.19
C THR A 29 1.65 20.19 -2.37
N TYR A 30 0.61 20.55 -1.60
CA TYR A 30 -0.16 19.54 -0.86
C TYR A 30 -0.83 18.53 -1.79
N SER A 31 -1.23 18.95 -3.01
CA SER A 31 -1.80 18.04 -4.00
C SER A 31 -0.81 16.97 -4.44
N GLU A 32 0.45 17.32 -4.70
CA GLU A 32 1.50 16.35 -5.04
C GLU A 32 1.78 15.38 -3.90
N ILE A 33 1.85 15.87 -2.66
CA ILE A 33 2.06 15.03 -1.47
C ILE A 33 0.90 14.04 -1.31
N ILE A 34 -0.34 14.52 -1.40
CA ILE A 34 -1.54 13.69 -1.27
C ILE A 34 -1.60 12.64 -2.39
N LEU A 35 -1.31 13.03 -3.63
CA LEU A 35 -1.29 12.10 -4.77
C LEU A 35 -0.27 10.98 -4.55
N ASN A 36 0.96 11.36 -4.17
CA ASN A 36 2.03 10.41 -3.89
C ASN A 36 1.65 9.46 -2.74
N LEU A 37 1.03 9.96 -1.67
CA LEU A 37 0.55 9.11 -0.57
C LEU A 37 -0.53 8.13 -1.03
N ILE A 38 -1.44 8.55 -1.91
CA ILE A 38 -2.49 7.68 -2.47
C ILE A 38 -1.87 6.60 -3.36
N GLU A 39 -0.93 6.97 -4.22
CA GLU A 39 -0.22 6.04 -5.11
C GLU A 39 0.56 5.00 -4.30
N ASN A 40 1.34 5.43 -3.29
CA ASN A 40 2.07 4.50 -2.43
C ASN A 40 1.13 3.59 -1.61
N ALA A 41 -0.04 4.10 -1.18
CA ALA A 41 -1.03 3.26 -0.50
C ALA A 41 -1.62 2.20 -1.43
N GLY A 42 -1.84 2.55 -2.71
CA GLY A 42 -2.21 1.63 -3.78
C GLY A 42 -1.13 0.57 -4.01
N GLU A 43 0.11 0.98 -4.26
CA GLU A 43 1.24 0.09 -4.49
C GLU A 43 1.52 -0.83 -3.31
N ALA A 44 1.42 -0.33 -2.06
CA ALA A 44 1.58 -1.16 -0.87
C ALA A 44 0.47 -2.22 -0.75
N SER A 45 -0.75 -1.90 -1.18
CA SER A 45 -1.87 -2.84 -1.19
C SER A 45 -1.71 -3.90 -2.29
N GLU A 46 -1.22 -3.51 -3.46
CA GLU A 46 -0.92 -4.42 -4.58
C GLU A 46 0.27 -5.33 -4.25
N PHE A 47 1.33 -4.77 -3.68
CA PHE A 47 2.51 -5.52 -3.23
C PHE A 47 2.15 -6.51 -2.13
N LYS A 48 1.33 -6.12 -1.15
CA LYS A 48 0.82 -7.04 -0.13
C LYS A 48 0.05 -8.21 -0.75
N THR A 49 -0.79 -7.93 -1.74
CA THR A 49 -1.57 -8.95 -2.46
C THR A 49 -0.66 -9.89 -3.25
N PHE A 50 0.39 -9.36 -3.89
CA PHE A 50 1.39 -10.16 -4.60
C PHE A 50 2.18 -11.09 -3.66
N VAL A 51 2.66 -10.56 -2.52
CA VAL A 51 3.35 -11.36 -1.50
C VAL A 51 2.45 -12.46 -0.96
N GLN A 52 1.18 -12.16 -0.67
CA GLN A 52 0.23 -13.16 -0.20
C GLN A 52 0.03 -14.30 -1.22
N LYS A 53 -0.14 -13.98 -2.51
CA LYS A 53 -0.27 -14.99 -3.56
C LYS A 53 0.99 -15.85 -3.72
N ALA A 54 2.17 -15.25 -3.71
CA ALA A 54 3.43 -15.99 -3.80
C ALA A 54 3.65 -16.94 -2.61
N GLN A 55 3.18 -16.56 -1.41
CA GLN A 55 3.21 -17.43 -0.22
C GLN A 55 2.19 -18.57 -0.32
N GLU A 56 0.98 -18.30 -0.85
CA GLU A 56 -0.05 -19.33 -1.08
C GLU A 56 0.37 -20.36 -2.13
N GLU A 57 1.02 -19.94 -3.23
CA GLU A 57 1.54 -20.84 -4.26
C GLU A 57 2.66 -21.73 -3.70
N ARG A 58 3.63 -21.15 -2.97
CA ARG A 58 4.66 -21.95 -2.29
C ARG A 58 4.10 -22.92 -1.27
N MET A 59 3.07 -22.52 -0.50
CA MET A 59 2.41 -23.46 0.41
C MET A 59 1.77 -24.60 -0.36
N LYS A 60 1.05 -24.34 -1.45
CA LYS A 60 0.43 -25.41 -2.26
C LYS A 60 1.46 -26.36 -2.88
N GLU A 61 2.61 -25.86 -3.31
CA GLU A 61 3.71 -26.69 -3.82
C GLU A 61 4.29 -27.60 -2.73
N LEU A 62 4.63 -27.04 -1.56
CA LEU A 62 5.16 -27.80 -0.42
C LEU A 62 4.15 -28.83 0.11
N TRP A 63 2.85 -28.54 -0.01
CA TRP A 63 1.77 -29.43 0.39
C TRP A 63 1.44 -30.50 -0.67
N GLY A 64 1.78 -30.26 -1.94
CA GLY A 64 1.66 -31.23 -3.02
C GLY A 64 2.79 -32.25 -3.05
N GLU A 65 3.96 -31.90 -2.52
CA GLU A 65 5.16 -32.74 -2.49
C GLU A 65 5.48 -33.35 -1.11
N GLY A 66 4.79 -32.93 -0.04
CA GLY A 66 5.07 -33.34 1.33
C GLY A 66 4.40 -34.67 1.72
N ASP A 67 5.20 -35.65 2.11
CA ASP A 67 4.75 -36.81 2.89
C ASP A 67 4.21 -36.35 4.25
N TYR A 68 2.92 -36.59 4.50
CA TYR A 68 2.20 -36.18 5.71
C TYR A 68 2.32 -37.18 6.87
N SER A 69 3.22 -38.17 6.77
CA SER A 69 3.42 -39.19 7.81
C SER A 69 3.77 -38.64 9.21
N GLY A 70 4.29 -37.40 9.30
CA GLY A 70 4.64 -36.74 10.56
C GLY A 70 3.50 -36.00 11.29
N TRP A 71 2.35 -35.76 10.64
CA TRP A 71 1.25 -34.97 11.23
C TRP A 71 0.21 -35.81 11.98
N GLU A 72 0.17 -37.13 11.80
CA GLU A 72 -0.76 -38.03 12.52
C GLU A 72 -0.30 -38.42 13.94
N SER A 73 0.84 -37.89 14.42
CA SER A 73 1.42 -38.26 15.72
C SER A 73 1.51 -37.12 16.75
N ALA A 74 0.77 -36.03 16.56
CA ALA A 74 0.68 -34.91 17.52
C ALA A 74 -0.68 -34.83 18.22
#